data_AF-A0A2M7K887-F1
#
_entry.id   AF-A0A2M7K887-F1
#
_cell.length_a   1.000
_cell.length_b   1.000
_cell.length_c   1.000
_cell.angle_alpha   90.00
_cell.angle_beta   90.00
_cell.angle_gamma   90.00
#
_symmetry.space_group_name_H-M   'P 1'
#
loop_
_entity.id
_entity.type
_entity.pdbx_description
1 polymer ?
#
loop_
_entity_poly.entity_id
_entity_poly.type
_entity_poly.pdbx_seq_one_letter_code
_entity_poly.pdbx_strand_id
1 'polypeptide(L)'
;MNVLAEKYKLYITYSGGDDAFLIGSWFNILHFAKELYKKFKEFTCQNQSFSFSAGIFLCDNHFPIARMSEKTAELEELSKDFEKDGKIKNAVTVFGCTLNWDNYCAMIDFAEKLSYYTNEEELKDKDKLARSLVHRLLRIIKSCLKQNGQVDTDKLYKNVAQLHYLFARHGFTAEKIEDAQNSIEKDIISVILKVFSKEDIIKNYQIPLNYVILKTRKLNKQ
;
A
#
# COMPACT_ATOMS: atom_id res chain seq x y z
N MET A 1 -9.72 9.87 -19.00
CA MET A 1 -9.91 10.27 -17.58
C MET A 1 -11.37 10.19 -17.15
N ASN A 2 -12.28 10.96 -17.75
CA ASN A 2 -13.67 11.13 -17.27
C ASN A 2 -14.47 9.82 -17.12
N VAL A 3 -14.46 8.96 -18.14
CA VAL A 3 -15.15 7.65 -18.10
C VAL A 3 -14.64 6.77 -16.95
N LEU A 4 -13.33 6.82 -16.69
CA LEU A 4 -12.72 6.05 -15.61
C LEU A 4 -13.08 6.63 -14.23
N ALA A 5 -13.10 7.96 -14.11
CA ALA A 5 -13.52 8.63 -12.87
C ALA A 5 -15.00 8.31 -12.54
N GLU A 6 -15.86 8.28 -13.55
CA GLU A 6 -17.27 7.89 -13.41
C GLU A 6 -17.42 6.44 -12.94
N LYS A 7 -16.67 5.50 -13.54
CA LYS A 7 -16.62 4.08 -13.12
C LYS A 7 -16.31 3.94 -11.62
N TYR A 8 -15.39 4.75 -11.10
CA TYR A 8 -14.98 4.74 -9.70
C TYR A 8 -15.76 5.71 -8.80
N LYS A 9 -16.81 6.36 -9.32
CA LYS A 9 -17.63 7.34 -8.59
C LYS A 9 -16.77 8.45 -7.96
N LEU A 10 -15.83 8.99 -8.73
CA LEU A 10 -14.95 10.07 -8.31
C LEU A 10 -15.47 11.41 -8.80
N TYR A 11 -15.27 12.44 -8.00
CA TYR A 11 -15.55 13.82 -8.35
C TYR A 11 -14.27 14.47 -8.89
N ILE A 12 -14.28 14.85 -10.17
CA ILE A 12 -13.18 15.62 -10.77
C ILE A 12 -13.41 17.08 -10.40
N THR A 13 -12.50 17.65 -9.61
CA THR A 13 -12.56 19.08 -9.26
C THR A 13 -11.95 19.93 -10.38
N TYR A 14 -10.83 19.46 -10.94
CA TYR A 14 -10.20 20.03 -12.12
C TYR A 14 -9.46 18.94 -12.89
N SER A 15 -9.42 19.08 -14.21
CA SER A 15 -8.63 18.24 -15.12
C SER A 15 -8.33 19.09 -16.34
N GLY A 16 -7.13 19.66 -16.40
CA GLY A 16 -6.73 20.50 -17.53
C GLY A 16 -5.24 20.40 -17.81
N GLY A 17 -4.92 20.28 -19.10
CA GLY A 17 -3.56 19.93 -19.52
C GLY A 17 -3.17 18.54 -19.02
N ASP A 18 -2.02 18.49 -18.36
CA ASP A 18 -1.41 17.32 -17.73
C ASP A 18 -1.82 17.12 -16.25
N ASP A 19 -2.41 18.13 -15.61
CA ASP A 19 -2.77 18.11 -14.20
C ASP A 19 -4.25 17.77 -13.97
N ALA A 20 -4.50 16.96 -12.93
CA ALA A 20 -5.84 16.59 -12.51
C ALA A 20 -5.97 16.43 -10.99
N PHE A 21 -7.06 16.96 -10.44
CA PHE A 21 -7.40 16.84 -9.03
C PHE A 21 -8.77 16.16 -8.87
N LEU A 22 -8.76 14.98 -8.25
CA LEU A 22 -9.92 14.13 -8.06
C LEU A 22 -10.16 13.87 -6.57
N ILE A 23 -11.43 13.82 -6.18
CA ILE A 23 -11.89 13.53 -4.82
C ILE A 23 -12.79 12.30 -4.86
N GLY A 24 -12.65 11.41 -3.89
CA GLY A 24 -13.53 10.27 -3.74
C GLY A 24 -13.25 9.45 -2.50
N SER A 25 -13.92 8.30 -2.39
CA SER A 25 -13.63 7.38 -1.29
C SER A 25 -12.19 6.87 -1.39
N TRP A 26 -11.52 6.72 -0.25
CA TRP A 26 -10.14 6.25 -0.20
C TRP A 26 -9.96 4.93 -0.98
N PHE A 27 -10.94 4.02 -0.87
CA PHE A 27 -10.93 2.74 -1.57
C PHE A 27 -10.96 2.92 -3.09
N ASN A 28 -11.90 3.74 -3.59
CA ASN A 28 -12.03 3.96 -5.02
C ASN A 28 -10.83 4.71 -5.60
N ILE A 29 -10.28 5.70 -4.89
CA ILE A 29 -9.09 6.45 -5.35
C ILE A 29 -7.88 5.51 -5.52
N LEU A 30 -7.64 4.59 -4.57
CA LEU A 30 -6.52 3.66 -4.67
C LEU A 30 -6.65 2.74 -5.91
N HIS A 31 -7.84 2.20 -6.14
CA HIS A 31 -8.09 1.32 -7.29
C HIS A 31 -8.13 2.06 -8.62
N PHE A 32 -8.69 3.27 -8.62
CA PHE A 32 -8.67 4.18 -9.76
C PHE A 32 -7.23 4.49 -10.17
N ALA A 33 -6.35 4.84 -9.23
CA ALA A 33 -4.95 5.16 -9.54
C ALA A 33 -4.23 3.98 -10.21
N LYS A 34 -4.48 2.74 -9.73
CA LYS A 34 -3.96 1.50 -10.33
C LYS A 34 -4.47 1.30 -11.76
N GLU A 35 -5.77 1.46 -12.00
CA GLU A 35 -6.35 1.30 -13.34
C GLU A 35 -5.94 2.43 -14.28
N LEU A 36 -5.87 3.66 -13.78
CA LEU A 36 -5.41 4.83 -14.53
C LEU A 36 -3.99 4.61 -15.04
N TYR A 37 -3.07 4.14 -14.19
CA TYR A 37 -1.71 3.82 -14.61
C TYR A 37 -1.67 2.77 -15.74
N LYS A 38 -2.42 1.67 -15.60
CA LYS A 38 -2.51 0.63 -16.64
C LYS A 38 -3.03 1.20 -17.96
N LYS A 39 -4.12 1.97 -17.90
CA LYS A 39 -4.74 2.61 -19.07
C LYS A 39 -3.84 3.66 -19.70
N PHE A 40 -3.07 4.40 -18.90
CA PHE A 40 -2.11 5.38 -19.39
C PHE A 40 -0.96 4.69 -20.13
N LYS A 41 -0.41 3.59 -19.62
CA LYS A 41 0.61 2.82 -20.35
C LYS A 41 0.08 2.24 -21.65
N GLU A 42 -1.17 1.77 -21.69
CA GLU A 42 -1.81 1.32 -22.93
C GLU A 42 -1.92 2.47 -23.93
N PHE A 43 -2.39 3.64 -23.47
CA PHE A 43 -2.55 4.84 -24.28
C PHE A 43 -1.22 5.35 -24.87
N THR A 44 -0.12 5.25 -24.12
CA THR A 44 1.21 5.67 -24.57
C THR A 44 1.99 4.57 -25.31
N CYS A 45 1.34 3.46 -25.70
CA CYS A 45 1.98 2.31 -26.35
C CYS A 45 3.17 1.74 -25.56
N GLN A 46 3.07 1.73 -24.23
CA GLN A 46 4.14 1.32 -23.30
C GLN A 46 5.43 2.15 -23.39
N ASN A 47 5.37 3.35 -23.97
CA ASN A 47 6.52 4.24 -24.08
C ASN A 47 6.91 4.82 -22.71
N GLN A 48 8.11 4.47 -22.24
CA GLN A 48 8.63 4.91 -20.94
C GLN A 48 8.96 6.40 -20.87
N SER A 49 9.01 7.09 -22.01
CA SER A 49 9.23 8.55 -22.07
C SER A 49 8.02 9.33 -21.54
N PHE A 50 6.83 8.71 -21.55
CA PHE A 50 5.62 9.28 -20.98
C PHE A 50 5.32 8.61 -19.65
N SER A 51 5.32 9.40 -18.59
CA SER A 51 4.95 8.97 -17.25
C SER A 51 4.26 10.11 -16.53
N PHE A 52 3.59 9.78 -15.42
CA PHE A 52 3.01 10.78 -14.53
C PHE A 52 3.35 10.40 -13.08
N SER A 53 3.34 11.40 -12.22
CA SER A 53 3.51 11.24 -10.77
C SER A 53 2.21 11.62 -10.08
N ALA A 54 1.92 11.03 -8.92
CA ALA A 54 0.70 11.33 -8.18
C ALA A 54 0.92 11.40 -6.67
N GLY A 55 0.18 12.28 -6.00
CA GLY A 55 -0.02 12.28 -4.55
C GLY A 55 -1.41 11.78 -4.20
N ILE A 56 -1.54 10.91 -3.20
CA ILE A 56 -2.84 10.48 -2.67
C ILE A 56 -2.89 10.81 -1.18
N PHE A 57 -3.64 11.86 -0.85
CA PHE A 57 -3.86 12.29 0.52
C PHE A 57 -5.20 11.75 1.05
N LEU A 58 -5.18 11.21 2.28
CA LEU A 58 -6.39 10.75 2.97
C LEU A 58 -6.64 11.68 4.15
N CYS A 59 -7.88 12.14 4.29
CA CYS A 59 -8.32 12.98 5.38
C CYS A 59 -9.75 12.61 5.83
N ASP A 60 -10.21 13.23 6.91
CA ASP A 60 -11.60 13.15 7.33
C ASP A 60 -12.53 13.97 6.40
N ASN A 61 -13.83 13.76 6.56
CA ASN A 61 -14.86 14.39 5.72
C ASN A 61 -15.06 15.89 6.00
N HIS A 62 -14.56 16.43 7.12
CA HIS A 62 -14.64 17.85 7.46
C HIS A 62 -13.34 18.60 7.10
N PHE A 63 -12.36 17.90 6.54
CA PHE A 63 -11.08 18.50 6.17
C PHE A 63 -11.26 19.51 5.02
N PRO A 64 -10.78 20.76 5.15
CA PRO A 64 -10.98 21.77 4.12
C PRO A 64 -10.38 21.41 2.77
N ILE A 65 -11.14 21.61 1.68
CA ILE A 65 -10.74 21.27 0.30
C ILE A 65 -9.43 21.99 -0.10
N ALA A 66 -9.29 23.27 0.23
CA ALA A 66 -8.07 24.02 -0.08
C ALA A 66 -6.82 23.37 0.53
N ARG A 67 -6.90 23.00 1.82
CA ARG A 67 -5.80 22.29 2.51
C ARG A 67 -5.59 20.88 1.97
N MET A 68 -6.66 20.21 1.52
CA MET A 68 -6.57 18.88 0.90
C MET A 68 -5.76 18.95 -0.39
N SER A 69 -6.01 19.98 -1.21
CA SER A 69 -5.28 20.23 -2.44
C SER A 69 -3.80 20.53 -2.17
N GLU A 70 -3.49 21.43 -1.24
CA GLU A 70 -2.11 21.73 -0.82
C GLU A 70 -1.37 20.47 -0.36
N LYS A 71 -1.98 19.67 0.52
CA LYS A 71 -1.38 18.43 1.03
C LYS A 71 -1.20 17.38 -0.06
N THR A 72 -2.11 17.31 -1.02
CA THR A 72 -2.00 16.38 -2.16
C THR A 72 -0.86 16.79 -3.09
N ALA A 73 -0.71 18.09 -3.35
CA ALA A 73 0.39 18.63 -4.14
C ALA A 73 1.76 18.38 -3.47
N GLU A 74 1.87 18.58 -2.14
CA GLU A 74 3.09 18.22 -1.40
C GLU A 74 3.48 16.74 -1.61
N LEU A 75 2.51 15.82 -1.60
CA LEU A 75 2.76 14.40 -1.85
C LEU A 75 3.12 14.10 -3.31
N GLU A 76 2.57 14.86 -4.26
CA GLU A 76 2.89 14.73 -5.67
C GLU A 76 4.33 15.18 -5.97
N GLU A 77 4.78 16.27 -5.35
CA GLU A 77 6.17 16.74 -5.46
C GLU A 77 7.14 15.68 -4.91
N LEU A 78 6.84 15.05 -3.76
CA LEU A 78 7.61 13.90 -3.27
C LEU A 78 7.69 12.75 -4.29
N SER A 79 6.63 12.54 -5.08
CA SER A 79 6.62 11.54 -6.16
C SER A 79 7.46 11.96 -7.37
N LYS A 80 7.57 13.26 -7.67
CA LYS A 80 8.42 13.78 -8.74
C LYS A 80 9.90 13.69 -8.38
N ASP A 81 10.23 13.92 -7.11
CA ASP A 81 11.59 13.82 -6.57
C ASP A 81 12.03 12.37 -6.30
N PHE A 82 11.14 11.40 -6.46
CA PHE A 82 11.48 10.01 -6.26
C PHE A 82 12.48 9.53 -7.33
N GLU A 83 13.69 9.22 -6.87
CA GLU A 83 14.72 8.58 -7.67
C GLU A 83 14.98 7.16 -7.17
N LYS A 84 14.87 6.20 -8.08
CA LYS A 84 15.27 4.81 -7.82
C LYS A 84 15.83 4.18 -9.09
N ASP A 85 16.98 3.51 -8.97
CA ASP A 85 17.65 2.82 -10.07
C ASP A 85 17.93 3.74 -11.29
N GLY A 86 18.27 5.00 -11.02
CA GLY A 86 18.52 6.03 -12.05
C GLY A 86 17.26 6.52 -12.79
N LYS A 87 16.06 6.09 -12.39
CA LYS A 87 14.79 6.63 -12.87
C LYS A 87 14.26 7.66 -11.88
N ILE A 88 14.08 8.88 -12.37
CA ILE A 88 13.46 10.00 -11.65
C ILE A 88 12.01 10.13 -12.12
N LYS A 89 11.08 10.49 -11.22
CA LYS A 89 9.62 10.58 -11.48
C LYS A 89 8.96 9.20 -11.66
N ASN A 90 7.73 9.18 -12.18
CA ASN A 90 6.94 7.96 -12.42
C ASN A 90 6.62 7.19 -11.12
N ALA A 91 6.22 7.93 -10.09
CA ALA A 91 5.94 7.40 -8.77
C ALA A 91 4.63 7.91 -8.19
N VAL A 92 4.20 7.25 -7.12
CA VAL A 92 3.04 7.65 -6.34
C VAL A 92 3.40 7.68 -4.87
N THR A 93 2.91 8.69 -4.16
CA THR A 93 3.07 8.84 -2.72
C THR A 93 1.72 8.68 -2.05
N VAL A 94 1.62 7.69 -1.16
CA VAL A 94 0.41 7.39 -0.39
C VAL A 94 0.77 6.72 0.94
N PHE A 95 -0.01 6.96 1.99
CA PHE A 95 0.25 6.42 3.33
C PHE A 95 1.66 6.74 3.88
N GLY A 96 2.25 7.86 3.46
CA GLY A 96 3.62 8.24 3.86
C GLY A 96 4.71 7.38 3.21
N CYS A 97 4.42 6.73 2.07
CA CYS A 97 5.38 5.96 1.31
C CYS A 97 5.36 6.38 -0.16
N THR A 98 6.54 6.59 -0.74
CA THR A 98 6.74 6.86 -2.16
C THR A 98 7.37 5.65 -2.84
N LEU A 99 6.79 5.24 -3.97
CA LEU A 99 7.20 4.07 -4.75
C LEU A 99 6.78 4.23 -6.22
N ASN A 100 7.49 3.55 -7.12
CA ASN A 100 7.09 3.50 -8.52
C ASN A 100 5.72 2.80 -8.70
N TRP A 101 5.08 3.06 -9.84
CA TRP A 101 3.73 2.56 -10.12
C TRP A 101 3.62 1.03 -10.19
N ASP A 102 4.65 0.32 -10.66
CA ASP A 102 4.63 -1.14 -10.73
C ASP A 102 4.60 -1.75 -9.32
N ASN A 103 5.43 -1.22 -8.41
CA ASN A 103 5.40 -1.59 -7.00
C ASN A 103 4.06 -1.19 -6.35
N TYR A 104 3.50 -0.03 -6.70
CA TYR A 104 2.19 0.38 -6.20
C TYR A 104 1.10 -0.62 -6.60
N CYS A 105 1.05 -1.03 -7.87
CA CYS A 105 0.12 -2.04 -8.35
C CYS A 105 0.25 -3.34 -7.56
N ALA A 106 1.48 -3.82 -7.38
CA ALA A 106 1.77 -5.03 -6.60
C ALA A 106 1.34 -4.90 -5.13
N MET A 107 1.52 -3.72 -4.51
CA MET A 107 1.10 -3.46 -3.14
C MET A 107 -0.43 -3.45 -3.01
N ILE A 108 -1.17 -2.91 -3.99
CA ILE A 108 -2.64 -2.97 -3.99
C ILE A 108 -3.13 -4.41 -4.20
N ASP A 109 -2.54 -5.16 -5.15
CA ASP A 109 -2.86 -6.59 -5.34
C ASP A 109 -2.63 -7.41 -4.07
N PHE A 110 -1.50 -7.17 -3.39
CA PHE A 110 -1.21 -7.81 -2.11
C PHE A 110 -2.17 -7.36 -1.00
N ALA A 111 -2.59 -6.09 -0.98
CA ALA A 111 -3.56 -5.58 -0.02
C ALA A 111 -4.93 -6.26 -0.14
N GLU A 112 -5.37 -6.53 -1.37
CA GLU A 112 -6.62 -7.26 -1.64
C GLU A 112 -6.53 -8.70 -1.14
N LYS A 113 -5.43 -9.40 -1.48
CA LYS A 113 -5.15 -10.75 -0.95
C LYS A 113 -5.14 -10.75 0.58
N LEU A 114 -4.37 -9.85 1.21
CA LEU A 114 -4.29 -9.78 2.67
C LEU A 114 -5.65 -9.46 3.33
N SER A 115 -6.47 -8.60 2.69
CA SER A 115 -7.80 -8.27 3.17
C SER A 115 -8.74 -9.47 3.18
N TYR A 116 -8.66 -10.34 2.17
CA TYR A 116 -9.46 -11.55 2.07
C TYR A 116 -9.23 -12.44 3.29
N TYR A 117 -7.96 -12.73 3.62
CA TYR A 117 -7.58 -13.55 4.78
C TYR A 117 -7.83 -12.89 6.14
N THR A 118 -8.15 -11.60 6.20
CA THR A 118 -8.40 -10.90 7.47
C THR A 118 -9.89 -10.81 7.80
N ASN A 119 -10.77 -10.75 6.79
CA ASN A 119 -12.15 -10.28 6.98
C ASN A 119 -13.25 -11.26 6.54
N GLU A 120 -12.97 -12.29 5.75
CA GLU A 120 -14.06 -13.14 5.27
C GLU A 120 -14.61 -14.05 6.37
N GLU A 121 -15.94 -14.13 6.42
CA GLU A 121 -16.71 -14.99 7.33
C GLU A 121 -16.70 -16.46 6.87
N GLU A 122 -16.41 -16.69 5.58
CA GLU A 122 -16.38 -18.02 4.95
C GLU A 122 -15.04 -18.76 5.15
N LEU A 123 -14.00 -18.07 5.62
CA LEU A 123 -12.72 -18.70 5.94
C LEU A 123 -12.82 -19.48 7.25
N LYS A 124 -12.29 -20.70 7.26
CA LYS A 124 -12.12 -21.47 8.51
C LYS A 124 -11.24 -20.66 9.46
N ASP A 125 -11.53 -20.67 10.76
CA ASP A 125 -10.78 -19.87 11.76
C ASP A 125 -9.26 -20.10 11.73
N LYS A 126 -8.85 -21.33 11.42
CA LYS A 126 -7.43 -21.70 11.27
C LYS A 126 -6.72 -21.01 10.09
N ASP A 127 -7.50 -20.56 9.11
CA ASP A 127 -7.03 -19.99 7.85
C ASP A 127 -7.09 -18.43 7.87
N LYS A 128 -7.56 -17.85 8.99
CA LYS A 128 -7.81 -16.42 9.15
C LYS A 128 -6.64 -15.72 9.82
N LEU A 129 -6.13 -14.66 9.19
CA LEU A 129 -5.15 -13.79 9.79
C LEU A 129 -5.85 -12.81 10.76
N ALA A 130 -5.44 -12.86 12.03
CA ALA A 130 -5.96 -11.94 13.02
C ALA A 130 -5.63 -10.49 12.66
N ARG A 131 -6.63 -9.61 12.70
CA ARG A 131 -6.44 -8.16 12.49
C ARG A 131 -5.37 -7.56 13.43
N SER A 132 -5.25 -8.10 14.65
CA SER A 132 -4.22 -7.70 15.62
C SER A 132 -2.79 -7.92 15.08
N LEU A 133 -2.57 -8.97 14.29
CA LEU A 133 -1.30 -9.23 13.61
C LEU A 133 -1.01 -8.14 12.57
N VAL A 134 -2.00 -7.74 11.76
CA VAL A 134 -1.86 -6.65 10.78
C VAL A 134 -1.46 -5.33 11.46
N HIS A 135 -2.13 -4.98 12.56
CA HIS A 135 -1.76 -3.81 13.37
C HIS A 135 -0.35 -3.91 13.94
N ARG A 136 0.04 -5.09 14.44
CA ARG A 136 1.39 -5.33 14.98
C ARG A 136 2.46 -5.19 13.90
N LEU A 137 2.23 -5.76 12.72
CA LEU A 137 3.13 -5.62 11.56
C LEU A 137 3.30 -4.16 11.18
N LEU A 138 2.21 -3.39 11.10
CA LEU A 138 2.31 -1.97 10.77
C LEU A 138 3.10 -1.18 11.81
N ARG A 139 2.88 -1.49 13.11
CA ARG A 139 3.65 -0.87 14.20
C ARG A 139 5.13 -1.19 14.08
N ILE A 140 5.48 -2.43 13.75
CA ILE A 140 6.87 -2.84 13.54
C ILE A 140 7.48 -2.04 12.40
N ILE A 141 6.84 -2.00 11.22
CA ILE A 141 7.35 -1.23 10.07
C ILE A 141 7.57 0.23 10.45
N LYS A 142 6.57 0.88 11.06
CA LYS A 142 6.70 2.28 11.50
C LYS A 142 7.83 2.48 12.51
N SER A 143 8.06 1.53 13.42
CA SER A 143 9.16 1.62 14.40
C SER A 143 10.54 1.51 13.77
N CYS A 144 10.63 0.87 12.60
CA CYS A 144 11.85 0.78 11.81
C CYS A 144 12.09 2.04 10.96
N LEU A 145 11.17 3.00 10.89
CA LEU A 145 11.36 4.23 10.11
C LEU A 145 11.91 5.35 11.01
N LYS A 146 13.00 5.99 10.56
CA LYS A 146 13.54 7.21 11.15
C LYS A 146 12.70 8.42 10.73
N GLN A 147 12.90 9.55 11.42
CA GLN A 147 12.21 10.82 11.10
C GLN A 147 12.45 11.30 9.67
N ASN A 148 13.61 10.99 9.10
CA ASN A 148 13.97 11.33 7.72
C ASN A 148 13.49 10.29 6.68
N GLY A 149 12.64 9.32 7.08
CA GLY A 149 12.12 8.26 6.20
C GLY A 149 13.08 7.12 5.89
N GLN A 150 14.33 7.17 6.37
CA GLN A 150 15.28 6.07 6.24
C GLN A 150 14.94 4.92 7.19
N VAL A 151 15.33 3.71 6.81
CA VAL A 151 15.15 2.54 7.65
C VAL A 151 16.24 2.50 8.74
N ASP A 152 15.84 2.23 9.97
CA ASP A 152 16.68 1.91 11.11
C ASP A 152 16.97 0.42 11.09
N THR A 153 18.13 0.08 10.52
CA THR A 153 18.53 -1.30 10.24
C THR A 153 18.68 -2.14 11.52
N ASP A 154 19.15 -1.54 12.62
CA ASP A 154 19.27 -2.23 13.90
C ASP A 154 17.89 -2.61 14.48
N LYS A 155 16.93 -1.68 14.41
CA LYS A 155 15.55 -1.97 14.80
C LYS A 155 14.91 -2.98 13.85
N LEU A 156 15.21 -2.91 12.57
CA LEU A 156 14.73 -3.86 11.58
C LEU A 156 15.13 -5.28 11.95
N TYR A 157 16.42 -5.55 12.13
CA TYR A 157 16.89 -6.90 12.48
C TYR A 157 16.29 -7.42 13.79
N LYS A 158 16.20 -6.57 14.83
CA LYS A 158 15.56 -6.94 16.10
C LYS A 158 14.10 -7.30 15.92
N ASN A 159 13.36 -6.51 15.16
CA ASN A 159 11.94 -6.74 14.91
C ASN A 159 11.69 -7.95 14.01
N VAL A 160 12.54 -8.19 13.02
CA VAL A 160 12.54 -9.38 12.16
C VAL A 160 12.69 -10.62 13.03
N ALA A 161 13.69 -10.67 13.91
CA ALA A 161 13.90 -11.79 14.83
C ALA A 161 12.67 -12.03 15.73
N GLN A 162 12.06 -10.97 16.24
CA GLN A 162 10.82 -11.07 17.03
C GLN A 162 9.63 -11.59 16.22
N LEU A 163 9.53 -11.24 14.94
CA LEU A 163 8.49 -11.75 14.03
C LEU A 163 8.70 -13.22 13.72
N HIS A 164 9.93 -13.63 13.41
CA HIS A 164 10.28 -15.04 13.22
C HIS A 164 9.89 -15.87 14.45
N TYR A 165 10.26 -15.40 15.64
CA TYR A 165 9.87 -16.07 16.89
C TYR A 165 8.36 -16.11 17.09
N LEU A 166 7.65 -15.00 16.82
CA LEU A 166 6.20 -14.93 16.93
C LEU A 166 5.52 -15.94 16.01
N PHE A 167 5.91 -15.98 14.74
CA PHE A 167 5.35 -16.89 13.76
C PHE A 167 5.64 -18.35 14.12
N ALA A 168 6.88 -18.67 14.51
CA ALA A 168 7.23 -19.99 15.00
C ALA A 168 6.34 -20.43 16.19
N ARG A 169 6.09 -19.53 17.15
CA ARG A 169 5.20 -19.81 18.31
C ARG A 169 3.74 -20.04 17.90
N HIS A 170 3.28 -19.44 16.81
CA HIS A 170 1.94 -19.69 16.26
C HIS A 170 1.90 -20.90 15.32
N GLY A 171 2.96 -21.70 15.26
CA GLY A 171 3.02 -22.93 14.46
C GLY A 171 3.54 -22.75 13.03
N PHE A 172 4.04 -21.56 12.68
CA PHE A 172 4.65 -21.25 11.38
C PHE A 172 6.18 -21.32 11.47
N THR A 173 6.73 -22.53 11.68
CA THR A 173 8.18 -22.78 11.66
C THR A 173 8.69 -22.94 10.22
N ALA A 174 10.00 -22.76 9.99
CA ALA A 174 10.60 -22.88 8.65
C ALA A 174 10.31 -24.25 7.98
N GLU A 175 10.49 -25.35 8.72
CA GLU A 175 10.15 -26.71 8.26
C GLU A 175 8.66 -26.86 7.91
N LYS A 176 7.75 -26.28 8.71
CA LYS A 176 6.30 -26.31 8.44
C LYS A 176 5.85 -25.37 7.30
N ILE A 177 6.71 -24.44 6.88
CA ILE A 177 6.49 -23.59 5.71
C ILE A 177 6.94 -24.33 4.45
N GLU A 178 8.02 -25.12 4.51
CA GLU A 178 8.53 -25.94 3.39
C GLU A 178 7.69 -27.21 3.14
N ASP A 179 7.25 -27.92 4.18
CA ASP A 179 6.45 -29.16 4.06
C ASP A 179 4.95 -28.94 3.74
N ALA A 180 4.56 -27.69 3.53
CA ALA A 180 3.16 -27.31 3.41
C ALA A 180 2.62 -27.43 1.98
N GLN A 181 1.61 -28.28 1.78
CA GLN A 181 0.76 -28.17 0.59
C GLN A 181 -0.15 -26.93 0.71
N ASN A 182 0.16 -25.90 -0.08
CA ASN A 182 -0.71 -24.80 -0.54
C ASN A 182 -1.76 -24.27 0.46
N SER A 183 -1.34 -23.55 1.52
CA SER A 183 -2.23 -22.59 2.19
C SER A 183 -1.73 -21.17 1.96
N ILE A 184 -2.58 -20.31 1.39
CA ILE A 184 -2.19 -18.94 0.96
C ILE A 184 -1.79 -18.05 2.15
N GLU A 185 -2.17 -18.38 3.38
CA GLU A 185 -1.59 -17.73 4.57
C GLU A 185 -0.08 -17.92 4.68
N LYS A 186 0.46 -19.08 4.28
CA LYS A 186 1.89 -19.34 4.26
C LYS A 186 2.57 -18.54 3.17
N ASP A 187 1.92 -18.30 2.03
CA ASP A 187 2.42 -17.38 1.01
C ASP A 187 2.49 -15.95 1.56
N ILE A 188 1.48 -15.52 2.32
CA ILE A 188 1.49 -14.19 2.94
C ILE A 188 2.57 -14.09 4.02
N ILE A 189 2.69 -15.09 4.89
CA ILE A 189 3.70 -15.10 5.95
C ILE A 189 5.11 -15.20 5.36
N SER A 190 5.33 -16.03 4.35
CA SER A 190 6.62 -16.14 3.67
C SER A 190 6.99 -14.86 2.92
N VAL A 191 6.02 -14.20 2.26
CA VAL A 191 6.21 -12.87 1.67
C VAL A 191 6.59 -11.88 2.76
N ILE A 192 5.88 -11.84 3.88
CA ILE A 192 6.18 -10.97 5.02
C ILE A 192 7.60 -11.24 5.53
N LEU A 193 7.97 -12.49 5.82
CA LEU A 193 9.29 -12.82 6.32
C LEU A 193 10.40 -12.44 5.33
N LYS A 194 10.22 -12.75 4.04
CA LYS A 194 11.18 -12.42 2.98
C LYS A 194 11.35 -10.91 2.78
N VAL A 195 10.28 -10.15 2.94
CA VAL A 195 10.25 -8.69 2.76
C VAL A 195 10.85 -7.99 3.95
N PHE A 196 10.56 -8.45 5.17
CA PHE A 196 11.09 -7.83 6.37
C PHE A 196 12.61 -8.00 6.47
N SER A 197 13.20 -8.92 5.70
CA SER A 197 14.65 -9.04 5.49
C SER A 197 15.24 -8.06 4.46
N LYS A 198 14.42 -7.20 3.81
CA LYS A 198 14.86 -6.26 2.77
C LYS A 198 14.54 -4.80 3.15
N GLU A 199 15.59 -4.05 3.45
CA GLU A 199 15.51 -2.64 3.87
C GLU A 199 14.73 -1.76 2.89
N ASP A 200 14.99 -1.87 1.59
CA ASP A 200 14.43 -0.95 0.59
C ASP A 200 12.93 -1.15 0.30
N ILE A 201 12.38 -2.30 0.70
CA ILE A 201 11.03 -2.73 0.29
C ILE A 201 10.06 -2.68 1.47
N ILE A 202 10.54 -2.79 2.72
CA ILE A 202 9.67 -2.84 3.90
C ILE A 202 8.74 -1.63 4.01
N LYS A 203 9.20 -0.44 3.62
CA LYS A 203 8.39 0.79 3.65
C LYS A 203 7.13 0.71 2.78
N ASN A 204 7.19 -0.04 1.67
CA ASN A 204 6.07 -0.21 0.73
C ASN A 204 4.90 -0.93 1.40
N TYR A 205 5.18 -1.81 2.38
CA TYR A 205 4.18 -2.61 3.07
C TYR A 205 3.32 -1.79 4.04
N GLN A 206 3.62 -0.50 4.25
CA GLN A 206 2.68 0.43 4.86
C GLN A 206 1.36 0.49 4.09
N ILE A 207 1.39 0.41 2.76
CA ILE A 207 0.20 0.49 1.91
C ILE A 207 -0.78 -0.66 2.18
N PRO A 208 -0.41 -1.94 1.99
CA PRO A 208 -1.33 -3.05 2.20
C PRO A 208 -1.80 -3.16 3.65
N LEU A 209 -0.94 -2.87 4.63
CA LEU A 209 -1.34 -2.94 6.04
C LEU A 209 -2.34 -1.83 6.41
N ASN A 210 -2.10 -0.58 5.98
CA ASN A 210 -3.08 0.50 6.20
C ASN A 210 -4.39 0.23 5.45
N TYR A 211 -4.32 -0.27 4.21
CA TYR A 211 -5.50 -0.67 3.42
C TYR A 211 -6.37 -1.66 4.19
N VAL A 212 -5.79 -2.75 4.71
CA VAL A 212 -6.55 -3.77 5.45
C VAL A 212 -7.12 -3.22 6.74
N ILE A 213 -6.35 -2.40 7.47
CA ILE A 213 -6.84 -1.75 8.70
C ILE A 213 -8.03 -0.83 8.39
N LEU A 214 -7.96 -0.02 7.34
CA LEU A 214 -9.05 0.87 6.94
C LEU A 214 -10.27 0.08 6.46
N LYS A 215 -10.09 -0.94 5.61
CA LYS A 215 -11.18 -1.75 5.05
C LYS A 215 -11.93 -2.55 6.11
N THR A 216 -11.21 -3.10 7.08
CA THR A 216 -11.83 -3.90 8.14
C THR A 216 -12.38 -3.06 9.28
N ARG A 217 -12.11 -1.74 9.33
CA ARG A 217 -12.55 -0.86 10.43
C ARG A 217 -14.07 -0.94 10.57
N LYS A 218 -14.55 -1.46 11.70
CA LYS A 218 -15.97 -1.38 12.04
C LYS A 218 -16.32 0.10 12.21
N LEU A 219 -17.16 0.61 11.33
CA LEU A 219 -17.81 1.89 11.55
C LEU A 219 -18.83 1.63 12.66
N ASN A 220 -18.58 2.13 13.86
CA ASN A 220 -19.63 2.22 14.86
C ASN A 220 -20.72 3.08 14.23
N LYS A 221 -21.87 2.48 13.89
CA LYS A 221 -23.06 3.25 13.54
C LYS A 221 -23.37 4.12 14.76
N GLN A 222 -23.17 5.43 14.62
CA GLN A 222 -23.82 6.40 15.50
C GLN A 222 -25.30 6.45 15.13
#